data_AF-A0A7S4BAU6-F1
#
_entry.id   AF-A0A7S4BAU6-F1
#
_cell.length_a   1.000
_cell.length_b   1.000
_cell.length_c   1.000
_cell.angle_alpha   90.00
_cell.angle_beta   90.00
_cell.angle_gamma   90.00
#
_symmetry.space_group_name_H-M   'P 1'
#
loop_
_entity.id
_entity.type
_entity.pdbx_description
1 polymer ?
#
loop_
_entity_poly.entity_id
_entity_poly.type
_entity_poly.pdbx_seq_one_letter_code
_entity_poly.pdbx_strand_id
1 'polypeptide(L)'
;VRSSTSASGLLTVCVLDIDIQKNEPRVVLHERVPNPTGMRGTEISLVVGGSWSSYRAYIVRYLRQMAIITPYARFALRVTTLEERNTLSLEYARRSDEMPSAPLTVKHHPAALNVELLGSLLRASKEKLLAKFLAKDLSGVSAPTASRLLAEMRLAADTPTLSLEHNQLVELAQMLAEAKFSDPPWNCLSPVGEYNLRLGIIKEIKPDLVATYQDSACVVEGHPTIIEAGVCIGGREAKPGISVFRFANRIPL
;
A
#
# COMPACT_ATOMS: atom_id res chain seq x y z
N VAL A 1 -10.96 -20.75 -1.86
CA VAL A 1 -11.21 -19.39 -2.40
C VAL A 1 -12.42 -19.43 -3.31
N ARG A 2 -13.36 -18.50 -3.16
CA ARG A 2 -14.52 -18.35 -4.05
C ARG A 2 -14.51 -16.93 -4.58
N SER A 3 -14.59 -16.73 -5.89
CA SER A 3 -14.45 -15.39 -6.49
C SER A 3 -15.34 -15.19 -7.69
N SER A 4 -15.88 -13.98 -7.84
CA SER A 4 -16.63 -13.57 -9.04
C SER A 4 -16.45 -12.08 -9.33
N THR A 5 -16.23 -11.75 -10.60
CA THR A 5 -16.07 -10.36 -11.07
C THR A 5 -17.40 -9.65 -11.33
N SER A 6 -18.49 -10.41 -11.54
CA SER A 6 -19.84 -9.90 -11.83
C SER A 6 -20.91 -10.71 -11.10
N ALA A 7 -21.96 -10.02 -10.63
CA ALA A 7 -23.10 -10.68 -10.00
C ALA A 7 -23.82 -11.65 -10.95
N SER A 8 -23.82 -11.37 -12.26
CA SER A 8 -24.39 -12.25 -13.29
C SER A 8 -23.38 -13.29 -13.84
N GLY A 9 -22.11 -13.20 -13.43
CA GLY A 9 -21.05 -14.08 -13.90
C GLY A 9 -21.03 -15.42 -13.17
N LEU A 10 -20.22 -16.35 -13.70
CA LEU A 10 -19.94 -17.62 -13.02
C LEU A 10 -19.11 -17.38 -11.76
N LEU A 11 -19.34 -18.20 -10.74
CA LEU A 11 -18.53 -18.23 -9.53
C LEU A 11 -17.36 -19.19 -9.74
N THR A 12 -16.13 -18.69 -9.62
CA THR A 12 -14.94 -19.53 -9.63
C THR A 12 -14.67 -20.04 -8.21
N VAL A 13 -14.55 -21.36 -8.08
CA VAL A 13 -14.21 -22.04 -6.83
C VAL A 13 -12.84 -22.70 -6.99
N CYS A 14 -11.90 -22.30 -6.13
CA CYS A 14 -10.54 -22.84 -6.12
C CYS A 14 -10.18 -23.37 -4.73
N VAL A 15 -9.61 -24.57 -4.68
CA VAL A 15 -8.89 -25.11 -3.52
C VAL A 15 -7.43 -25.21 -3.90
N LEU A 16 -6.59 -24.50 -3.16
CA LEU A 16 -5.17 -24.34 -3.45
C LEU A 16 -4.36 -24.85 -2.26
N ASP A 17 -3.24 -25.47 -2.57
CA ASP A 17 -2.16 -25.81 -1.67
C ASP A 17 -0.84 -25.32 -2.29
N ILE A 18 0.29 -25.40 -1.58
CA ILE A 18 1.59 -24.97 -2.09
C ILE A 18 2.60 -26.12 -2.10
N ASP A 19 3.26 -26.33 -3.24
CA ASP A 19 4.47 -27.15 -3.29
C ASP A 19 5.64 -26.28 -2.81
N ILE A 20 6.04 -26.50 -1.55
CA ILE A 20 7.07 -25.71 -0.87
C ILE A 20 8.45 -25.92 -1.53
N GLN A 21 8.73 -27.10 -2.09
CA GLN A 21 10.04 -27.41 -2.67
C GLN A 21 10.26 -26.66 -3.98
N LYS A 22 9.20 -26.50 -4.78
CA LYS A 22 9.26 -25.84 -6.07
C LYS A 22 8.79 -24.39 -6.05
N ASN A 23 8.21 -23.94 -4.94
CA ASN A 23 7.56 -22.64 -4.82
C ASN A 23 6.47 -22.44 -5.90
N GLU A 24 5.67 -23.48 -6.15
CA GLU A 24 4.57 -23.47 -7.13
C GLU A 24 3.22 -23.80 -6.48
N PRO A 25 2.12 -23.18 -6.95
CA PRO A 25 0.80 -23.50 -6.42
C PRO A 25 0.36 -24.90 -6.87
N ARG A 26 -0.09 -25.72 -5.91
CA ARG A 26 -0.76 -26.99 -6.17
C ARG A 26 -2.27 -26.76 -6.22
N VAL A 27 -2.85 -26.86 -7.42
CA VAL A 27 -4.29 -26.69 -7.62
C VAL A 27 -5.00 -28.02 -7.33
N VAL A 28 -5.77 -28.06 -6.23
CA VAL A 28 -6.55 -29.25 -5.83
C VAL A 28 -7.92 -29.25 -6.50
N LEU A 29 -8.55 -28.08 -6.59
CA LEU A 29 -9.83 -27.89 -7.26
C LEU A 29 -9.80 -26.54 -7.98
N HIS A 30 -10.32 -26.51 -9.21
CA HIS A 30 -10.60 -25.28 -9.92
C HIS A 30 -11.79 -25.50 -10.86
N GLU A 31 -12.94 -24.96 -10.49
CA GLU A 31 -14.18 -25.09 -11.25
C GLU A 31 -14.94 -23.78 -11.33
N ARG A 32 -15.86 -23.70 -12.31
CA ARG A 32 -16.78 -22.58 -12.48
C ARG A 32 -18.20 -23.09 -12.29
N VAL A 33 -18.89 -22.57 -11.29
CA VAL A 33 -20.25 -22.97 -10.93
C VAL A 33 -21.23 -21.81 -11.16
N PRO A 34 -22.53 -22.08 -11.30
CA PRO A 34 -23.54 -21.03 -11.29
C PRO A 34 -23.44 -20.15 -10.03
N ASN A 35 -23.74 -18.85 -10.14
CA ASN A 35 -23.68 -17.88 -9.04
C ASN A 35 -25.08 -17.46 -8.58
N PRO A 36 -25.86 -18.34 -7.92
CA PRO A 36 -27.25 -18.05 -7.56
C PRO A 36 -27.38 -16.91 -6.55
N THR A 37 -26.35 -16.68 -5.73
CA THR A 37 -26.30 -15.61 -4.73
C THR A 37 -25.95 -14.24 -5.33
N GLY A 38 -25.58 -14.18 -6.62
CA GLY A 38 -25.13 -12.94 -7.25
C GLY A 38 -23.88 -12.33 -6.61
N MET A 39 -23.01 -13.16 -6.03
CA MET A 39 -21.81 -12.70 -5.33
C MET A 39 -20.90 -11.94 -6.29
N ARG A 40 -20.37 -10.80 -5.84
CA ARG A 40 -19.32 -10.04 -6.51
C ARG A 40 -18.22 -9.73 -5.50
N GLY A 41 -17.00 -10.17 -5.78
CA GLY A 41 -15.87 -10.08 -4.87
C GLY A 41 -15.22 -11.44 -4.63
N THR A 42 -14.47 -11.55 -3.54
CA THR A 42 -13.68 -12.74 -3.22
C THR A 42 -13.85 -13.13 -1.75
N GLU A 43 -14.08 -14.41 -1.52
CA GLU A 43 -14.11 -15.05 -0.21
C GLU A 43 -12.90 -15.99 -0.10
N ILE A 44 -12.16 -15.83 1.00
CA ILE A 44 -11.00 -16.66 1.32
C ILE A 44 -11.29 -17.36 2.64
N SER A 45 -11.21 -18.68 2.62
CA SER A 45 -11.29 -19.53 3.81
C SER A 45 -9.95 -20.21 4.00
N LEU A 46 -9.45 -20.20 5.23
CA LEU A 46 -8.16 -20.75 5.60
C LEU A 46 -8.26 -21.42 6.97
N VAL A 47 -7.52 -22.50 7.15
CA VAL A 47 -7.37 -23.17 8.44
C VAL A 47 -5.97 -22.89 8.95
N VAL A 48 -5.86 -22.28 10.11
CA VAL A 48 -4.58 -21.92 10.74
C VAL A 48 -4.59 -22.33 12.21
N GLY A 49 -3.44 -22.78 12.71
CA GLY A 49 -3.24 -22.94 14.14
C GLY A 49 -3.16 -21.57 14.82
N GLY A 50 -3.85 -21.39 15.94
CA GLY A 50 -3.83 -20.12 16.68
C GLY A 50 -4.58 -20.20 18.01
N SER A 51 -4.42 -19.16 18.84
CA SER A 51 -5.08 -19.04 20.15
C SER A 51 -5.98 -17.80 20.20
N TRP A 52 -7.30 -18.01 20.13
CA TRP A 52 -8.25 -16.90 20.18
C TRP A 52 -8.20 -16.16 21.53
N SER A 53 -8.13 -16.89 22.65
CA SER A 53 -8.13 -16.29 24.00
C SER A 53 -6.96 -15.34 24.22
N SER A 54 -5.77 -15.70 23.73
CA SER A 54 -4.55 -14.89 23.86
C SER A 54 -4.57 -13.66 22.95
N TYR A 55 -5.08 -13.78 21.73
CA TYR A 55 -4.94 -12.73 20.70
C TYR A 55 -6.19 -11.89 20.45
N ARG A 56 -7.33 -12.23 21.06
CA ARG A 56 -8.61 -11.51 20.90
C ARG A 56 -8.44 -10.00 21.06
N ALA A 57 -7.76 -9.53 22.10
CA ALA A 57 -7.59 -8.11 22.37
C ALA A 57 -6.84 -7.38 21.25
N TYR A 58 -5.81 -8.01 20.69
CA TYR A 58 -5.02 -7.45 19.58
C TYR A 58 -5.83 -7.37 18.29
N ILE A 59 -6.59 -8.41 17.96
CA ILE A 59 -7.46 -8.45 16.77
C ILE A 59 -8.53 -7.36 16.86
N VAL A 60 -9.22 -7.27 17.99
CA VAL A 60 -10.25 -6.24 18.21
C VAL A 60 -9.65 -4.84 18.15
N ARG A 61 -8.46 -4.63 18.75
CA ARG A 61 -7.75 -3.35 18.68
C ARG A 61 -7.35 -3.00 17.24
N TYR A 62 -6.85 -3.96 16.46
CA TYR A 62 -6.50 -3.73 15.06
C TYR A 62 -7.72 -3.31 14.24
N LEU A 63 -8.84 -4.01 14.38
CA LEU A 63 -10.08 -3.69 13.68
C LEU A 63 -10.67 -2.34 14.10
N ARG A 64 -10.61 -1.99 15.39
CA ARG A 64 -11.02 -0.65 15.86
C ARG A 64 -10.13 0.44 15.24
N GLN A 65 -8.81 0.22 15.15
CA GLN A 65 -7.89 1.16 14.50
C GLN A 65 -8.17 1.27 13.00
N MET A 66 -8.46 0.16 12.31
CA MET A 66 -8.90 0.19 10.91
C MET A 66 -10.18 1.03 10.74
N ALA A 67 -11.16 0.87 11.62
CA ALA A 67 -12.42 1.60 11.55
C ALA A 67 -12.27 3.12 11.68
N ILE A 68 -11.21 3.59 12.34
CA ILE A 68 -10.85 5.02 12.45
C ILE A 68 -10.38 5.55 11.09
N ILE A 69 -9.47 4.85 10.40
CA ILE A 69 -8.87 5.36 9.15
C ILE A 69 -9.70 5.03 7.90
N THR A 70 -10.70 4.15 8.01
CA THR A 70 -11.60 3.79 6.90
C THR A 70 -13.07 4.07 7.24
N PRO A 71 -13.49 5.33 7.47
CA PRO A 71 -14.89 5.67 7.76
C PRO A 71 -15.82 5.33 6.59
N TYR A 72 -15.28 5.18 5.39
CA TYR A 72 -15.98 4.80 4.17
C TYR A 72 -16.22 3.28 4.02
N ALA A 73 -15.58 2.47 4.86
CA ALA A 73 -15.75 1.01 4.84
C ALA A 73 -16.82 0.57 5.84
N ARG A 74 -17.50 -0.53 5.48
CA ARG A 74 -18.28 -1.34 6.42
C ARG A 74 -17.62 -2.69 6.55
N PHE A 75 -17.34 -3.13 7.76
CA PHE A 75 -16.81 -4.47 8.01
C PHE A 75 -17.26 -4.98 9.37
N ALA A 76 -17.25 -6.30 9.53
CA ALA A 76 -17.69 -6.96 10.75
C ALA A 76 -16.73 -8.12 11.10
N LEU A 77 -16.57 -8.36 12.40
CA LEU A 77 -15.90 -9.53 12.93
C LEU A 77 -16.95 -10.41 13.62
N ARG A 78 -17.08 -11.64 13.14
CA ARG A 78 -17.88 -12.67 13.80
C ARG A 78 -16.97 -13.80 14.22
N VAL A 79 -16.96 -14.12 15.51
CA VAL A 79 -16.24 -15.26 16.06
C VAL A 79 -17.25 -16.24 16.64
N THR A 80 -17.22 -17.45 16.11
CA THR A 80 -18.00 -18.59 16.60
C THR A 80 -17.06 -19.57 17.27
N THR A 81 -17.14 -19.66 18.58
CA THR A 81 -16.45 -20.68 19.39
C THR A 81 -17.40 -21.84 19.67
N LEU A 82 -16.86 -23.03 19.95
CA LEU A 82 -17.66 -24.18 20.40
C LEU A 82 -18.40 -23.89 21.72
N GLU A 83 -17.86 -23.00 22.55
CA GLU A 83 -18.49 -22.50 23.77
C GLU A 83 -19.19 -21.17 23.50
N GLU A 84 -20.52 -21.09 23.70
CA GLU A 84 -21.35 -19.91 23.39
C GLU A 84 -20.87 -18.62 24.09
N ARG A 85 -20.26 -18.74 25.28
CA ARG A 85 -19.81 -17.59 26.10
C ARG A 85 -18.67 -16.78 25.49
N ASN A 86 -17.97 -17.32 24.48
CA ASN A 86 -16.84 -16.66 23.83
C ASN A 86 -17.16 -16.18 22.40
N THR A 87 -18.44 -16.24 22.01
CA THR A 87 -18.91 -15.67 20.75
C THR A 87 -18.78 -14.14 20.79
N LEU A 88 -18.27 -13.56 19.69
CA LEU A 88 -18.08 -12.13 19.55
C LEU A 88 -18.64 -11.69 18.21
N SER A 89 -19.47 -10.64 18.21
CA SER A 89 -19.93 -9.99 17.01
C SER A 89 -19.66 -8.50 17.12
N LEU A 90 -18.79 -7.98 16.25
CA LEU A 90 -18.49 -6.55 16.13
C LEU A 90 -18.88 -6.10 14.73
N GLU A 91 -19.55 -4.97 14.62
CA GLU A 91 -19.86 -4.33 13.34
C GLU A 91 -19.37 -2.89 13.36
N TYR A 92 -18.64 -2.53 12.30
CA TYR A 92 -18.15 -1.18 12.05
C TYR A 92 -18.90 -0.63 10.84
N ALA A 93 -19.91 0.20 11.11
CA ALA A 93 -20.76 0.79 10.07
C ALA A 93 -20.02 1.86 9.25
N ARG A 94 -20.41 2.04 7.99
CA ARG A 94 -19.94 3.16 7.16
C ARG A 94 -20.45 4.50 7.72
N ARG A 95 -19.64 5.56 7.62
CA ARG A 95 -19.96 6.94 8.03
C ARG A 95 -19.67 8.01 6.98
N SER A 96 -18.98 7.66 5.90
CA SER A 96 -18.75 8.54 4.76
C SER A 96 -18.92 7.75 3.46
N ASP A 97 -19.44 8.36 2.41
CA ASP A 97 -19.37 7.80 1.05
C ASP A 97 -18.19 8.41 0.26
N GLU A 98 -17.49 9.40 0.84
CA GLU A 98 -16.32 10.02 0.24
C GLU A 98 -15.10 9.10 0.37
N MET A 99 -14.82 8.41 -0.73
CA MET A 99 -13.61 7.60 -0.89
C MET A 99 -12.41 8.50 -1.20
N PRO A 100 -11.23 8.24 -0.60
CA PRO A 100 -10.00 8.87 -1.04
C PRO A 100 -9.67 8.53 -2.50
N SER A 101 -8.91 9.40 -3.17
CA SER A 101 -8.39 9.12 -4.51
C SER A 101 -7.56 7.84 -4.51
N ALA A 102 -7.77 6.95 -5.49
CA ALA A 102 -6.96 5.74 -5.61
C ALA A 102 -5.48 6.11 -5.83
N PRO A 103 -4.53 5.35 -5.23
CA PRO A 103 -3.12 5.56 -5.51
C PRO A 103 -2.82 5.29 -6.99
N LEU A 104 -1.83 6.00 -7.53
CA LEU A 104 -1.42 5.88 -8.93
C LEU A 104 0.01 5.35 -9.01
N THR A 105 0.28 4.52 -10.02
CA THR A 105 1.65 4.12 -10.32
C THR A 105 2.40 5.28 -10.96
N VAL A 106 3.57 5.61 -10.42
CA VAL A 106 4.47 6.63 -10.96
C VAL A 106 5.86 6.05 -11.22
N LYS A 107 6.63 6.76 -12.05
CA LYS A 107 8.02 6.40 -12.34
C LYS A 107 8.88 6.59 -11.11
N HIS A 108 9.96 5.82 -11.03
CA HIS A 108 10.93 5.97 -9.96
C HIS A 108 11.64 7.32 -10.06
N HIS A 109 11.78 7.98 -8.93
CA HIS A 109 12.64 9.15 -8.80
C HIS A 109 14.11 8.70 -8.76
N PRO A 110 15.05 9.43 -9.41
CA PRO A 110 16.48 9.10 -9.40
C PRO A 110 17.07 8.85 -8.02
N ALA A 111 16.72 9.68 -7.03
CA ALA A 111 17.22 9.57 -5.66
C ALA A 111 16.77 8.31 -4.91
N ALA A 112 15.76 7.60 -5.41
CA ALA A 112 15.26 6.35 -4.82
C ALA A 112 15.95 5.10 -5.41
N LEU A 113 16.86 5.27 -6.37
CA LEU A 113 17.45 4.15 -7.10
C LEU A 113 18.71 3.65 -6.41
N ASN A 114 18.70 2.37 -6.03
CA ASN A 114 19.92 1.63 -5.72
C ASN A 114 20.40 0.85 -6.96
N VAL A 115 21.60 0.26 -6.88
CA VAL A 115 22.25 -0.45 -8.00
C VAL A 115 21.38 -1.59 -8.54
N GLU A 116 20.74 -2.35 -7.65
CA GLU A 116 19.91 -3.50 -8.00
C GLU A 116 18.63 -3.08 -8.71
N LEU A 117 17.94 -2.08 -8.17
CA LEU A 117 16.72 -1.52 -8.75
C LEU A 117 17.03 -0.88 -10.09
N LEU A 118 18.10 -0.09 -10.20
CA LEU A 118 18.55 0.51 -11.45
C LEU A 118 18.83 -0.57 -12.50
N GLY A 119 19.58 -1.63 -12.15
CA GLY A 119 19.85 -2.75 -13.03
C GLY A 119 18.58 -3.49 -13.47
N SER A 120 17.62 -3.66 -12.55
CA SER A 120 16.30 -4.24 -12.87
C SER A 120 15.50 -3.36 -13.83
N LEU A 121 15.49 -2.05 -13.60
CA LEU A 121 14.79 -1.09 -14.45
C LEU A 121 15.41 -1.02 -15.85
N LEU A 122 16.74 -1.05 -15.97
CA LEU A 122 17.43 -1.09 -17.26
C LEU A 122 17.06 -2.35 -18.05
N ARG A 123 16.97 -3.51 -17.40
CA ARG A 123 16.52 -4.77 -18.03
C ARG A 123 15.04 -4.75 -18.45
N ALA A 124 14.19 -4.09 -17.67
CA ALA A 124 12.76 -3.99 -17.95
C ALA A 124 12.41 -2.87 -18.94
N SER A 125 13.33 -1.93 -19.17
CA SER A 125 13.11 -0.76 -20.03
C SER A 125 12.87 -1.16 -21.48
N LYS A 126 11.98 -0.41 -22.15
CA LYS A 126 11.76 -0.49 -23.60
C LYS A 126 12.77 0.37 -24.38
N GLU A 127 13.48 1.26 -23.71
CA GLU A 127 14.41 2.19 -24.33
C GLU A 127 15.77 1.51 -24.58
N LYS A 128 16.29 1.67 -25.80
CA LYS A 128 17.56 1.06 -26.19
C LYS A 128 18.79 1.86 -25.79
N LEU A 129 18.61 3.17 -25.58
CA LEU A 129 19.68 4.12 -25.29
C LEU A 129 19.55 4.64 -23.86
N LEU A 130 20.68 4.73 -23.17
CA LEU A 130 20.72 5.13 -21.76
C LEU A 130 20.17 6.54 -21.54
N ALA A 131 20.47 7.47 -22.45
CA ALA A 131 19.93 8.84 -22.41
C ALA A 131 18.40 8.86 -22.45
N LYS A 132 17.80 7.97 -23.26
CA LYS A 132 16.34 7.86 -23.38
C LYS A 132 15.73 7.19 -22.15
N PHE A 133 16.38 6.16 -21.62
CA PHE A 133 15.97 5.54 -20.36
C PHE A 133 15.91 6.57 -19.24
N LEU A 134 17.00 7.33 -19.02
CA LEU A 134 17.06 8.33 -17.97
C LEU A 134 15.93 9.37 -18.12
N ALA A 135 15.69 9.86 -19.34
CA ALA A 135 14.68 10.90 -19.57
C ALA A 135 13.22 10.40 -19.59
N LYS A 136 12.98 9.15 -19.99
CA LYS A 136 11.62 8.63 -20.19
C LYS A 136 11.15 7.66 -19.12
N ASP A 137 12.04 6.91 -18.49
CA ASP A 137 11.64 5.86 -17.53
C ASP A 137 11.76 6.33 -16.08
N LEU A 138 12.50 7.41 -15.84
CA LEU A 138 12.61 8.04 -14.52
C LEU A 138 11.73 9.29 -14.40
N SER A 139 11.37 9.64 -13.17
CA SER A 139 10.64 10.86 -12.84
C SER A 139 11.60 12.04 -12.69
N GLY A 140 11.21 13.24 -13.15
CA GLY A 140 11.99 14.46 -12.91
C GLY A 140 13.30 14.62 -13.70
N VAL A 141 13.58 13.75 -14.68
CA VAL A 141 14.78 13.84 -15.52
C VAL A 141 14.44 14.36 -16.91
N SER A 142 14.95 15.53 -17.26
CA SER A 142 14.80 16.09 -18.60
C SER A 142 15.84 15.51 -19.58
N ALA A 143 15.57 15.55 -20.89
CA ALA A 143 16.55 15.10 -21.89
C ALA A 143 17.90 15.86 -21.81
N PRO A 144 17.94 17.19 -21.61
CA PRO A 144 19.19 17.91 -21.32
C PRO A 144 19.91 17.40 -20.06
N THR A 145 19.17 17.14 -18.98
CA THR A 145 19.74 16.62 -17.73
C THR A 145 20.34 15.23 -17.94
N ALA A 146 19.64 14.35 -18.67
CA ALA A 146 20.12 13.01 -19.00
C ALA A 146 21.43 13.07 -19.80
N SER A 147 21.49 13.90 -20.84
CA SER A 147 22.73 14.07 -21.63
C SER A 147 23.88 14.62 -20.79
N ARG A 148 23.62 15.55 -19.86
CA ARG A 148 24.63 16.08 -18.94
C ARG A 148 25.19 15.01 -18.01
N LEU A 149 24.31 14.20 -17.40
CA LEU A 149 24.73 13.10 -16.52
C LEU A 149 25.62 12.10 -17.26
N LEU A 150 25.27 11.74 -18.50
CA LEU A 150 26.12 10.85 -19.30
C LEU A 150 27.47 11.45 -19.64
N ALA A 151 27.52 12.76 -19.95
CA ALA A 151 28.77 13.46 -20.21
C ALA A 151 29.69 13.48 -18.97
N GLU A 152 29.13 13.65 -17.77
CA GLU A 152 29.87 13.59 -16.49
C GLU A 152 30.52 12.21 -16.28
N MET A 153 29.84 11.12 -16.66
CA MET A 153 30.39 9.75 -16.65
C MET A 153 31.31 9.43 -17.83
N ARG A 154 31.53 10.37 -18.76
CA ARG A 154 32.25 10.14 -20.02
C ARG A 154 31.64 9.02 -20.88
N LEU A 155 30.32 8.84 -20.79
CA LEU A 155 29.56 7.91 -21.62
C LEU A 155 29.03 8.63 -22.87
N ALA A 156 29.06 7.93 -24.01
CA ALA A 156 28.54 8.46 -25.26
C ALA A 156 27.00 8.53 -25.23
N ALA A 157 26.38 9.47 -25.94
CA ALA A 157 24.93 9.65 -25.95
C ALA A 157 24.17 8.45 -26.57
N ASP A 158 24.85 7.66 -27.39
CA ASP A 158 24.38 6.43 -28.03
C ASP A 158 24.68 5.17 -27.21
N THR A 159 25.16 5.31 -25.97
CA THR A 159 25.42 4.17 -25.07
C THR A 159 24.16 3.30 -24.91
N PRO A 160 24.22 2.00 -25.24
CA PRO A 160 23.10 1.09 -25.06
C PRO A 160 22.75 0.87 -23.57
N THR A 161 21.46 0.73 -23.24
CA THR A 161 20.98 0.54 -21.86
C THR A 161 21.55 -0.67 -21.13
N LEU A 162 21.84 -1.76 -21.87
CA LEU A 162 22.35 -3.03 -21.32
C LEU A 162 23.86 -3.21 -21.49
N SER A 163 24.58 -2.16 -21.87
CA SER A 163 26.04 -2.21 -22.07
C SER A 163 26.85 -1.81 -20.83
N LEU A 164 26.20 -1.32 -19.77
CA LEU A 164 26.88 -0.85 -18.57
C LEU A 164 27.53 -2.00 -17.80
N GLU A 165 28.82 -1.84 -17.50
CA GLU A 165 29.52 -2.70 -16.56
C GLU A 165 29.07 -2.43 -15.12
N HIS A 166 29.31 -3.36 -14.20
CA HIS A 166 28.87 -3.24 -12.81
C HIS A 166 29.39 -1.95 -12.14
N ASN A 167 30.66 -1.60 -12.35
CA ASN A 167 31.24 -0.38 -11.76
C ASN A 167 30.57 0.89 -12.30
N GLN A 168 30.26 0.93 -13.60
CA GLN A 168 29.55 2.07 -14.20
C GLN A 168 28.12 2.17 -13.68
N LEU A 169 27.46 1.05 -13.39
CA LEU A 169 26.14 1.02 -12.80
C LEU A 169 26.14 1.56 -11.36
N VAL A 170 27.16 1.22 -10.58
CA VAL A 170 27.37 1.74 -9.21
C VAL A 170 27.59 3.26 -9.25
N GLU A 171 28.47 3.73 -10.14
CA GLU A 171 28.74 5.16 -10.32
C GLU A 171 27.49 5.92 -10.75
N LEU A 172 26.71 5.39 -11.70
CA LEU A 172 25.46 5.99 -12.13
C LEU A 172 24.45 6.09 -10.99
N ALA A 173 24.27 5.01 -10.20
CA ALA A 173 23.36 5.02 -9.06
C ALA A 173 23.76 6.08 -8.01
N GLN A 174 25.07 6.19 -7.72
CA GLN A 174 25.58 7.19 -6.79
C GLN A 174 25.31 8.61 -7.29
N MET A 175 25.61 8.90 -8.56
CA MET A 175 25.33 10.23 -9.11
C MET A 175 23.83 10.57 -9.12
N LEU A 176 22.96 9.60 -9.41
CA LEU A 176 21.51 9.79 -9.37
C LEU A 176 21.00 10.05 -7.95
N ALA A 177 21.67 9.52 -6.92
CA ALA A 177 21.34 9.77 -5.52
C ALA A 177 21.80 11.16 -5.05
N GLU A 178 22.97 11.61 -5.50
CA GLU A 178 23.57 12.90 -5.09
C GLU A 178 23.01 14.11 -5.86
N ALA A 179 22.56 13.90 -7.10
CA ALA A 179 22.05 14.96 -7.95
C ALA A 179 20.66 15.45 -7.50
N LYS A 180 20.42 16.76 -7.65
CA LYS A 180 19.13 17.39 -7.38
C LYS A 180 18.21 17.30 -8.58
N PHE A 181 17.06 16.66 -8.39
CA PHE A 181 15.97 16.57 -9.36
C PHE A 181 14.72 17.24 -8.81
N SER A 182 13.77 17.52 -9.71
CA SER A 182 12.45 18.01 -9.31
C SER A 182 11.70 16.93 -8.54
N ASP A 183 10.94 17.35 -7.54
CA ASP A 183 10.14 16.45 -6.71
C ASP A 183 9.22 15.57 -7.57
N PRO A 184 9.08 14.27 -7.22
CA PRO A 184 8.14 13.38 -7.88
C PRO A 184 6.70 13.84 -7.61
N PRO A 185 5.76 13.48 -8.51
CA PRO A 185 4.36 13.85 -8.34
C PRO A 185 3.76 13.18 -7.10
N TRP A 186 3.14 13.96 -6.22
CA TRP A 186 2.53 13.47 -4.97
C TRP A 186 1.13 12.89 -5.15
N ASN A 187 0.47 13.12 -6.29
CA ASN A 187 -0.86 12.60 -6.61
C ASN A 187 -0.91 11.07 -6.75
N CYS A 188 0.25 10.40 -6.67
CA CYS A 188 0.33 8.95 -6.53
C CYS A 188 -0.08 8.46 -5.14
N LEU A 189 -0.07 9.34 -4.14
CA LEU A 189 -0.44 9.03 -2.78
C LEU A 189 -1.95 9.00 -2.61
N SER A 190 -2.36 8.31 -1.56
CA SER A 190 -3.75 8.12 -1.19
C SER A 190 -3.83 8.42 0.32
N PRO A 191 -3.86 9.71 0.73
CA PRO A 191 -4.00 10.07 2.14
C PRO A 191 -5.37 9.65 2.69
N VAL A 192 -5.53 9.57 4.00
CA VAL A 192 -6.84 9.36 4.62
C VAL A 192 -7.72 10.59 4.40
N GLY A 193 -7.13 11.77 4.52
CA GLY A 193 -7.76 13.08 4.49
C GLY A 193 -8.21 13.53 5.89
N GLU A 194 -8.02 14.81 6.20
CA GLU A 194 -8.41 15.39 7.50
C GLU A 194 -9.87 15.09 7.85
N TYR A 195 -10.78 15.25 6.89
CA TYR A 195 -12.22 15.03 7.08
C TYR A 195 -12.52 13.58 7.48
N ASN A 196 -12.01 12.60 6.72
CA ASN A 196 -12.23 11.19 7.00
C ASN A 196 -11.58 10.76 8.31
N LEU A 197 -10.36 11.22 8.59
CA LEU A 197 -9.67 10.95 9.86
C LEU A 197 -10.48 11.47 11.05
N ARG A 198 -11.00 12.71 10.94
CA ARG A 198 -11.83 13.33 11.98
C ARG A 198 -13.11 12.54 12.22
N LEU A 199 -13.81 12.17 11.14
CA LEU A 199 -15.04 11.36 11.24
C LEU A 199 -14.80 10.02 11.92
N GLY A 200 -13.72 9.33 11.55
CA GLY A 200 -13.38 8.04 12.14
C GLY A 200 -13.04 8.12 13.62
N ILE A 201 -12.28 9.15 14.03
CA ILE A 201 -11.99 9.42 15.45
C ILE A 201 -13.28 9.67 16.24
N ILE A 202 -14.15 10.54 15.74
CA ILE A 202 -15.44 10.84 16.41
C ILE A 202 -16.29 9.58 16.56
N LYS A 203 -16.35 8.77 15.50
CA LYS A 203 -17.16 7.55 15.46
C LYS A 203 -16.67 6.49 16.44
N GLU A 204 -15.38 6.17 16.42
CA GLU A 204 -14.83 5.00 17.12
C GLU A 204 -14.29 5.33 18.51
N ILE A 205 -13.79 6.54 18.74
CA ILE A 205 -13.23 6.97 20.04
C ILE A 205 -14.28 7.74 20.87
N LYS A 206 -15.19 8.47 20.21
CA LYS A 206 -16.20 9.34 20.84
C LYS A 206 -15.58 10.32 21.86
N PRO A 207 -14.57 11.11 21.47
CA PRO A 207 -13.94 12.09 22.34
C PRO A 207 -14.83 13.33 22.52
N ASP A 208 -14.47 14.18 23.47
CA ASP A 208 -15.12 15.48 23.68
C ASP A 208 -14.60 16.53 22.67
N LEU A 209 -13.32 16.45 22.33
CA LEU A 209 -12.65 17.32 21.35
C LEU A 209 -11.81 16.50 20.37
N VAL A 210 -11.75 16.95 19.12
CA VAL A 210 -10.91 16.37 18.07
C VAL A 210 -10.35 17.46 17.16
N ALA A 211 -9.07 17.35 16.84
CA ALA A 211 -8.38 18.12 15.82
C ALA A 211 -7.62 17.16 14.89
N THR A 212 -7.61 17.47 13.60
CA THR A 212 -6.92 16.70 12.57
C THR A 212 -6.16 17.64 11.65
N TYR A 213 -5.04 17.19 11.12
CA TYR A 213 -4.19 17.95 10.22
C TYR A 213 -3.53 17.03 9.20
N GLN A 214 -3.48 17.48 7.95
CA GLN A 214 -2.70 16.87 6.88
C GLN A 214 -1.66 17.88 6.40
N ASP A 215 -0.39 17.48 6.45
CA ASP A 215 0.69 18.31 5.94
C ASP A 215 0.71 18.30 4.40
N SER A 216 1.37 19.30 3.83
CA SER A 216 1.79 19.30 2.44
C SER A 216 2.66 18.08 2.13
N ALA A 217 2.58 17.57 0.89
CA ALA A 217 3.40 16.46 0.47
C ALA A 217 4.89 16.85 0.46
N CYS A 218 5.73 16.00 1.03
CA CYS A 218 7.17 16.12 1.03
C CYS A 218 7.82 14.93 0.31
N VAL A 219 9.15 14.93 0.20
CA VAL A 219 9.91 13.86 -0.45
C VAL A 219 10.95 13.33 0.53
N VAL A 220 10.93 12.01 0.75
CA VAL A 220 11.89 11.30 1.60
C VAL A 220 12.56 10.25 0.73
N GLU A 221 13.88 10.36 0.55
CA GLU A 221 14.67 9.40 -0.25
C GLU A 221 14.10 9.18 -1.67
N GLY A 222 13.60 10.26 -2.30
CA GLY A 222 12.98 10.19 -3.63
C GLY A 222 11.54 9.63 -3.65
N HIS A 223 10.96 9.31 -2.49
CA HIS A 223 9.58 8.88 -2.37
C HIS A 223 8.69 10.02 -1.87
N PRO A 224 7.61 10.37 -2.60
CA PRO A 224 6.64 11.33 -2.10
C PRO A 224 5.99 10.76 -0.83
N THR A 225 5.84 11.59 0.19
CA THR A 225 5.33 11.23 1.52
C THR A 225 4.37 12.31 2.00
N ILE A 226 3.27 11.91 2.65
CA ILE A 226 2.34 12.82 3.34
C ILE A 226 2.24 12.35 4.79
N ILE A 227 2.24 13.30 5.71
CA ILE A 227 2.05 13.07 7.14
C ILE A 227 0.68 13.58 7.55
N GLU A 228 -0.07 12.75 8.26
CA GLU A 228 -1.39 13.07 8.80
C GLU A 228 -1.38 12.84 10.30
N ALA A 229 -1.98 13.77 11.05
CA ALA A 229 -2.06 13.71 12.49
C ALA A 229 -3.49 13.97 12.97
N GLY A 230 -3.89 13.28 14.02
CA GLY A 230 -5.14 13.49 14.73
C GLY A 230 -4.91 13.48 16.23
N VAL A 231 -5.47 14.46 16.93
CA VAL A 231 -5.43 14.56 18.39
C VAL A 231 -6.86 14.65 18.90
N CYS A 232 -7.17 13.86 19.93
CA CYS A 232 -8.47 13.93 20.59
C CYS A 232 -8.32 13.92 22.11
N ILE A 233 -9.26 14.58 22.80
CA ILE A 233 -9.25 14.76 24.25
C ILE A 233 -10.62 14.37 24.80
N GLY A 234 -10.61 13.71 25.96
CA GLY A 234 -11.82 13.33 26.68
C GLY A 234 -12.58 12.16 26.06
N GLY A 235 -13.84 12.00 26.45
CA GLY A 235 -14.69 10.87 26.09
C GLY A 235 -14.84 9.83 27.20
N ARG A 236 -15.99 9.14 27.20
CA ARG A 236 -16.40 8.22 28.29
C ARG A 236 -15.48 7.01 28.47
N GLU A 237 -14.80 6.58 27.41
CA GLU A 237 -13.89 5.42 27.42
C GLU A 237 -12.42 5.83 27.56
N ALA A 238 -12.12 7.12 27.73
CA ALA A 238 -10.76 7.61 27.84
C ALA A 238 -10.10 7.12 29.13
N LYS A 239 -8.93 6.49 29.01
CA LYS A 239 -8.10 6.12 30.15
C LYS A 239 -7.14 7.25 30.50
N PRO A 240 -6.72 7.38 31.77
CA PRO A 240 -5.66 8.32 32.14
C PRO A 240 -4.37 8.08 31.35
N GLY A 241 -3.72 9.15 30.90
CA GLY A 241 -2.46 9.11 30.16
C GLY A 241 -2.61 9.40 28.66
N ILE A 242 -1.54 9.15 27.91
CA ILE A 242 -1.47 9.39 26.47
C ILE A 242 -1.50 8.05 25.74
N SER A 243 -2.44 7.90 24.81
CA SER A 243 -2.51 6.76 23.89
C SER A 243 -2.05 7.20 22.51
N VAL A 244 -1.09 6.48 21.92
CA VAL A 244 -0.57 6.77 20.58
C VAL A 244 -0.97 5.64 19.64
N PHE A 245 -1.71 5.99 18.59
CA PHE A 245 -2.01 5.10 17.46
C PHE A 245 -1.14 5.52 16.28
N ARG A 246 -0.44 4.56 15.68
CA ARG A 246 0.45 4.80 14.54
C ARG A 246 -0.08 4.04 13.34
N PHE A 247 0.03 4.68 12.18
CA PHE A 247 -0.42 4.12 10.92
C PHE A 247 0.67 4.33 9.88
N ALA A 248 0.85 3.36 9.00
CA ALA A 248 1.69 3.48 7.81
C ALA A 248 0.91 2.95 6.62
N ASN A 249 0.81 3.72 5.53
CA ASN A 249 0.08 3.33 4.32
C ASN A 249 -1.32 2.77 4.58
N ARG A 250 -2.07 3.40 5.50
CA ARG A 250 -3.41 2.97 5.96
C ARG A 250 -3.46 1.60 6.65
N ILE A 251 -2.36 1.22 7.30
CA ILE A 251 -2.25 0.00 8.10
C ILE A 251 -1.91 0.40 9.54
N PRO A 252 -2.70 -0.01 10.54
CA PRO A 252 -2.36 0.14 11.96
C PRO A 252 -1.10 -0.63 12.34
N LEU A 253 -0.25 -0.03 13.19
CA LEU A 253 0.99 -0.62 13.70
C LEU A 253 0.86 -1.19 15.13
#